data_AF-A0A1G7EID8-F1
#
_entry.id   AF-A0A1G7EID8-F1
#
_cell.length_a   1.000
_cell.length_b   1.000
_cell.length_c   1.000
_cell.angle_alpha   90.00
_cell.angle_beta   90.00
_cell.angle_gamma   90.00
#
_symmetry.space_group_name_H-M   'P 1'
#
loop_
_entity.id
_entity.type
_entity.pdbx_description
1 polymer ?
#
loop_
_entity_poly.entity_id
_entity_poly.type
_entity_poly.pdbx_seq_one_letter_code
_entity_poly.pdbx_strand_id
1 'polypeptide(L)'
;MRMSKALSIDLRERVVAAIAAGSSCRAAAVRFGVSAASAVRWAALVREAGSVAPGPLGGDRRSGQIEAHAALILRLVDQKSDITLREIQAQLAKAGVSAGIGTLWRFFDRRRMTRKKRPLTPRSRTARTS
;
A
#
# COMPACT_ATOMS: atom_id res chain seq x y z
N MET A 1 -6.61 17.47 7.02
CA MET A 1 -5.29 16.97 6.55
C MET A 1 -5.15 17.30 5.07
N ARG A 2 -4.27 18.23 4.67
CA ARG A 2 -4.00 18.47 3.23
C ARG A 2 -3.17 17.30 2.70
N MET A 3 -3.76 16.47 1.86
CA MET A 3 -3.03 15.43 1.14
C MET A 3 -2.00 16.11 0.22
N SER A 4 -0.75 15.66 0.28
CA SER A 4 0.28 16.10 -0.66
C SER A 4 -0.10 15.65 -2.06
N LYS A 5 -0.51 16.59 -2.92
CA LYS A 5 -0.82 16.33 -4.32
C LYS A 5 0.41 16.63 -5.16
N ALA A 6 0.78 15.70 -6.03
CA ALA A 6 1.79 15.96 -7.05
C ALA A 6 1.29 17.08 -7.99
N LEU A 7 2.18 18.03 -8.33
CA LEU A 7 1.93 18.96 -9.44
C LEU A 7 1.66 18.16 -10.73
N SER A 8 0.77 18.69 -11.59
CA SER A 8 0.27 18.03 -12.80
C SER A 8 1.41 17.58 -13.71
N ILE A 9 1.19 16.46 -14.42
CA ILE A 9 2.20 15.89 -15.33
C ILE A 9 2.54 16.88 -16.45
N ASP A 10 1.52 17.47 -17.08
CA ASP A 10 1.69 18.51 -18.11
C ASP A 10 2.64 19.64 -17.68
N LEU A 11 2.48 20.16 -16.45
CA LEU A 11 3.36 21.22 -15.94
C LEU A 11 4.82 20.76 -15.85
N ARG A 12 5.04 19.50 -15.45
CA ARG A 12 6.39 18.92 -15.37
C ARG A 12 6.99 18.71 -16.75
N GLU A 13 6.20 18.21 -17.70
CA GLU A 13 6.61 18.01 -19.09
C GLU A 13 7.06 19.33 -19.70
N ARG A 14 6.27 20.40 -19.54
CA ARG A 14 6.61 21.74 -20.07
C ARG A 14 7.87 22.33 -19.45
N VAL A 15 8.06 22.14 -18.15
CA VAL A 15 9.29 22.59 -17.46
C VAL A 15 10.51 21.82 -17.94
N VAL A 16 10.42 20.50 -18.04
CA VAL A 16 11.53 19.67 -18.55
C VAL A 16 11.82 19.98 -20.01
N ALA A 17 10.80 20.15 -20.85
CA ALA A 17 10.98 20.50 -22.25
C ALA A 17 11.72 21.83 -22.42
N ALA A 18 11.42 22.84 -21.59
CA ALA A 18 12.16 24.10 -21.62
C ALA A 18 13.63 23.94 -21.19
N ILE A 19 13.89 23.06 -20.22
CA ILE A 19 15.26 22.73 -19.79
C ILE A 19 16.02 22.00 -20.91
N ALA A 20 15.38 21.02 -21.55
CA ALA A 20 15.93 20.29 -22.69
C ALA A 20 16.21 21.22 -23.89
N ALA A 21 15.40 22.27 -24.07
CA ALA A 21 15.60 23.32 -25.06
C ALA A 21 16.70 24.35 -24.68
N GLY A 22 17.45 24.13 -23.60
CA GLY A 22 18.61 24.94 -23.22
C GLY A 22 18.36 25.94 -22.08
N SER A 23 17.16 25.98 -21.49
CA SER A 23 16.93 26.83 -20.31
C SER A 23 17.61 26.24 -19.07
N SER A 24 18.16 27.10 -18.21
CA SER A 24 18.57 26.64 -16.88
C SER A 24 17.35 26.22 -16.05
N CYS A 25 17.54 25.30 -15.10
CA CYS A 25 16.46 24.87 -14.19
C CYS A 25 15.81 26.05 -13.46
N ARG A 26 16.60 27.08 -13.10
CA ARG A 26 16.10 28.28 -12.43
C ARG A 26 15.27 29.15 -13.38
N ALA A 27 15.71 29.34 -14.62
CA ALA A 27 14.97 30.10 -15.62
C ALA A 27 13.63 29.42 -15.97
N ALA A 28 13.63 28.10 -16.17
CA ALA A 28 12.41 27.33 -16.39
C ALA A 28 11.46 27.42 -15.18
N ALA A 29 12.00 27.32 -13.96
CA ALA A 29 11.19 27.42 -12.75
C ALA A 29 10.44 28.76 -12.63
N VAL A 30 11.13 29.87 -12.90
CA VAL A 30 10.53 31.22 -12.92
C VAL A 30 9.46 31.31 -14.01
N ARG A 31 9.75 30.84 -15.23
CA ARG A 31 8.81 30.87 -16.37
C ARG A 31 7.49 30.16 -16.08
N PHE A 32 7.54 29.05 -15.35
CA PHE A 32 6.37 28.20 -15.10
C PHE A 32 5.81 28.31 -13.67
N GLY A 33 6.31 29.26 -12.86
CA GLY A 33 5.79 29.52 -11.51
C GLY A 33 6.01 28.37 -10.53
N VAL A 34 7.10 27.62 -10.66
CA VAL A 34 7.47 26.52 -9.77
C VAL A 34 8.76 26.82 -9.01
N SER A 35 9.03 26.09 -7.92
CA SER A 35 10.30 26.25 -7.22
C SER A 35 11.46 25.65 -8.02
N ALA A 36 12.64 26.29 -7.96
CA ALA A 36 13.86 25.79 -8.63
C ALA A 36 14.20 24.35 -8.21
N ALA A 37 14.00 24.00 -6.93
CA ALA A 37 14.20 22.64 -6.43
C ALA A 37 13.24 21.62 -7.07
N SER A 38 12.03 22.00 -7.47
CA SER A 38 11.12 21.11 -8.18
C SER A 38 11.56 20.89 -9.64
N ALA A 39 11.97 21.95 -10.32
CA ALA A 39 12.51 21.86 -11.68
C ALA A 39 13.77 20.98 -11.73
N VAL A 40 14.70 21.12 -10.78
CA VAL A 40 15.89 20.27 -10.65
C VAL A 40 15.50 18.80 -10.44
N ARG A 41 14.57 18.52 -9.52
CA ARG A 41 14.11 17.14 -9.27
C ARG A 41 13.47 16.50 -10.50
N TRP A 42 12.69 17.24 -11.28
CA TRP A 42 12.08 16.70 -12.50
C TRP A 42 13.09 16.45 -13.60
N ALA A 43 14.07 17.34 -13.77
CA ALA A 43 15.17 17.12 -14.72
C ALA A 43 16.01 15.89 -14.33
N ALA A 44 16.31 15.71 -13.04
CA ALA A 44 17.01 14.52 -12.54
C ALA A 44 16.20 13.24 -12.79
N LEU A 45 14.90 13.26 -12.48
CA LEU A 45 14.01 12.11 -12.68
C LEU A 45 13.95 11.68 -14.16
N VAL A 46 13.96 12.62 -15.09
CA VAL A 46 13.99 12.31 -16.53
C VAL A 46 15.34 11.73 -16.95
N ARG A 47 16.46 12.19 -16.37
CA ARG A 47 17.78 11.62 -16.64
C ARG A 47 17.94 10.20 -16.09
N GLU A 48 17.36 9.92 -14.93
CA GLU A 48 17.48 8.62 -14.25
C GLU A 48 16.46 7.58 -14.74
N ALA A 49 15.21 7.99 -14.95
CA ALA A 49 14.08 7.08 -15.20
C ALA A 49 13.36 7.35 -16.53
N GLY A 50 13.77 8.37 -17.31
CA GLY A 50 13.17 8.69 -18.61
C GLY A 50 11.75 9.27 -18.55
N SER A 51 11.22 9.60 -17.37
CA SER A 51 9.85 10.05 -17.18
C SER A 51 9.73 11.21 -16.19
N VAL A 52 8.74 12.09 -16.41
CA VAL A 52 8.35 13.13 -15.43
C VAL A 52 7.25 12.69 -14.48
N ALA A 53 6.71 11.49 -14.70
CA ALA A 53 5.60 10.96 -13.92
C ALA A 53 6.02 10.88 -12.45
N PRO A 54 5.20 11.40 -11.51
CA PRO A 54 5.47 11.17 -10.10
C PRO A 54 5.47 9.68 -9.80
N GLY A 55 6.44 9.21 -9.01
CA GLY A 55 6.36 7.88 -8.42
C GLY A 55 5.11 7.71 -7.54
N PRO A 56 4.74 6.46 -7.18
CA PRO A 56 3.52 6.19 -6.42
C PRO A 56 3.44 7.01 -5.13
N LEU A 57 2.42 7.87 -5.05
CA LEU A 57 2.13 8.68 -3.88
C LEU A 57 1.37 7.83 -2.85
N GLY A 58 2.01 7.57 -1.71
CA GLY A 58 1.44 6.70 -0.69
C GLY A 58 1.48 5.23 -1.09
N GLY A 59 0.64 4.41 -0.45
CA GLY A 59 0.63 2.96 -0.59
C GLY A 59 1.25 2.23 0.59
N ASP A 60 0.96 0.94 0.69
CA ASP A 60 1.44 0.07 1.76
C ASP A 60 2.91 -0.29 1.54
N ARG A 61 3.80 0.41 2.25
CA ARG A 61 5.25 0.16 2.22
C ARG A 61 5.73 -0.74 3.36
N ARG A 62 4.82 -1.15 4.25
CA ARG A 62 5.18 -1.83 5.51
C ARG A 62 4.74 -3.30 5.53
N SER A 63 3.82 -3.71 4.67
CA SER A 63 3.37 -5.09 4.63
C SER A 63 4.31 -6.06 3.92
N GLY A 64 5.28 -5.59 3.13
CA GLY A 64 6.13 -6.45 2.32
C GLY A 64 6.73 -7.64 3.08
N GLN A 65 7.18 -7.41 4.32
CA GLN A 65 7.73 -8.48 5.18
C GLN A 65 6.69 -9.55 5.53
N ILE A 66 5.47 -9.17 5.93
CA ILE A 66 4.44 -10.16 6.28
C ILE A 66 3.88 -10.87 5.03
N GLU A 67 3.82 -10.15 3.91
CA GLU A 67 3.40 -10.69 2.61
C GLU A 67 4.34 -11.77 2.08
N ALA A 68 5.65 -11.63 2.31
CA ALA A 68 6.63 -12.66 1.97
C ALA A 68 6.34 -14.01 2.66
N HIS A 69 5.66 -13.98 3.82
CA HIS A 69 5.27 -15.16 4.58
C HIS A 69 3.78 -15.52 4.44
N ALA A 70 3.07 -14.95 3.45
CA ALA A 70 1.64 -15.16 3.25
C ALA A 70 1.28 -16.65 3.11
N ALA A 71 2.07 -17.43 2.37
CA ALA A 71 1.83 -18.85 2.16
C ALA A 71 1.84 -19.66 3.47
N LEU A 72 2.76 -19.34 4.38
CA LEU A 72 2.84 -19.99 5.69
C LEU A 72 1.64 -19.62 6.56
N ILE A 73 1.25 -18.35 6.59
CA ILE A 73 0.09 -17.87 7.36
C ILE A 73 -1.20 -18.53 6.86
N LEU A 74 -1.40 -18.57 5.54
CA LEU A 74 -2.59 -19.17 4.94
C LEU A 74 -2.65 -20.68 5.18
N ARG A 75 -1.51 -21.38 5.12
CA ARG A 75 -1.44 -22.81 5.46
C ARG A 75 -1.84 -23.09 6.90
N LEU A 76 -1.42 -22.24 7.85
CA LEU A 76 -1.81 -22.38 9.26
C LEU A 76 -3.32 -22.21 9.46
N VAL A 77 -3.94 -21.30 8.72
CA VAL A 77 -5.40 -21.09 8.75
C VAL A 77 -6.14 -22.26 8.10
N ASP A 78 -5.61 -22.81 7.01
CA ASP A 78 -6.19 -23.96 6.31
C ASP A 78 -6.15 -25.23 7.17
N GLN A 79 -5.02 -25.46 7.87
CA GLN A 79 -4.87 -26.58 8.80
C GLN A 79 -5.78 -26.45 10.04
N LYS A 80 -5.98 -25.22 10.52
CA LYS A 80 -6.77 -24.95 11.72
C LYS A 80 -7.63 -23.70 11.52
N SER A 81 -8.88 -23.93 11.10
CA SER A 81 -9.83 -22.85 10.78
C SER A 81 -10.18 -21.92 11.96
N ASP A 82 -9.98 -22.37 13.20
CA ASP A 82 -10.20 -21.60 14.43
C ASP A 82 -8.91 -21.06 15.07
N ILE A 83 -7.78 -21.10 14.34
CA ILE A 83 -6.50 -20.58 14.84
C ILE A 83 -6.58 -19.09 15.17
N THR A 84 -6.08 -18.74 16.34
CA THR A 84 -6.03 -17.36 16.83
C THR A 84 -4.83 -16.61 16.27
N LEU A 85 -4.92 -15.27 16.23
CA LEU A 85 -3.79 -14.43 15.81
C LEU A 85 -2.53 -14.64 16.68
N ARG A 86 -2.71 -15.00 17.96
CA ARG A 86 -1.61 -15.29 18.90
C ARG A 86 -0.92 -16.61 18.57
N GLU A 87 -1.67 -17.64 18.21
CA GLU A 87 -1.10 -18.91 17.75
C GLU A 87 -0.35 -18.73 16.42
N ILE A 88 -0.91 -17.96 15.47
CA ILE A 88 -0.20 -17.62 14.22
C ILE A 88 1.09 -16.87 14.54
N GLN A 89 1.05 -15.88 15.43
CA GLN A 89 2.23 -15.15 15.87
C GLN A 89 3.31 -16.08 16.46
N ALA A 90 2.92 -17.03 17.31
CA ALA A 90 3.86 -17.98 17.90
C ALA A 90 4.47 -18.92 16.85
N GLN A 91 3.69 -19.37 15.87
CA GLN A 91 4.19 -20.21 14.78
C GLN A 91 5.13 -19.43 13.84
N LEU A 92 4.83 -18.17 13.56
CA LEU A 92 5.72 -17.28 12.82
C LEU A 92 7.04 -17.06 13.55
N ALA A 93 6.99 -16.86 14.87
CA ALA A 93 8.19 -16.71 15.69
C ALA A 93 9.09 -17.96 15.65
N LYS A 94 8.50 -19.16 15.65
CA LYS A 94 9.25 -20.43 15.46
C LYS A 94 9.95 -20.51 14.10
N ALA A 95 9.38 -19.87 13.08
CA ALA A 95 9.97 -19.76 11.75
C ALA A 95 10.94 -18.56 11.60
N GLY A 96 11.26 -17.86 12.69
CA GLY A 96 12.16 -16.69 12.69
C GLY A 96 11.50 -15.39 12.23
N VAL A 97 10.18 -15.36 12.08
CA VAL A 97 9.43 -14.20 11.57
C VAL A 97 8.77 -13.45 12.73
N SER A 98 9.24 -12.23 12.99
CA SER A 98 8.61 -11.35 13.98
C SER A 98 7.45 -10.57 13.35
N ALA A 99 6.23 -10.82 13.82
CA ALA A 99 5.03 -10.09 13.41
C ALA A 99 4.18 -9.71 14.62
N GLY A 100 3.77 -8.45 14.71
CA GLY A 100 2.81 -8.00 15.72
C GLY A 100 1.38 -8.41 15.37
N ILE A 101 0.51 -8.50 16.38
CA ILE A 101 -0.91 -8.83 16.19
C ILE A 101 -1.62 -7.84 15.26
N GLY A 102 -1.30 -6.55 15.35
CA GLY A 102 -1.85 -5.54 14.43
C GLY A 102 -1.43 -5.77 12.97
N THR A 103 -0.22 -6.26 12.73
CA THR A 103 0.27 -6.62 11.40
C THR A 103 -0.49 -7.81 10.83
N LEU A 104 -0.72 -8.83 11.65
CA LEU A 104 -1.53 -9.99 11.28
C LEU A 104 -3.00 -9.61 11.03
N TRP A 105 -3.57 -8.74 11.86
CA TRP A 105 -4.93 -8.25 11.63
C TRP A 105 -5.04 -7.51 10.29
N ARG A 106 -4.12 -6.59 10.00
CA ARG A 106 -4.06 -5.89 8.70
C ARG A 106 -3.79 -6.84 7.52
N PHE A 107 -3.07 -7.94 7.74
CA PHE A 107 -2.86 -8.97 6.72
C PHE A 107 -4.16 -9.66 6.32
N PHE A 108 -5.00 -10.03 7.29
CA PHE A 108 -6.30 -10.64 7.03
C PHE A 108 -7.33 -9.63 6.51
N ASP A 109 -7.35 -8.42 7.05
CA ASP A 109 -8.25 -7.33 6.63
C ASP A 109 -8.05 -6.98 5.15
N ARG A 110 -6.79 -6.85 4.70
CA ARG A 110 -6.45 -6.61 3.28
C ARG A 110 -6.94 -7.73 2.34
N ARG A 111 -7.06 -8.96 2.85
CA ARG A 111 -7.56 -10.13 2.10
C ARG A 111 -9.06 -10.35 2.26
N ARG A 112 -9.76 -9.45 2.96
CA ARG A 112 -11.19 -9.58 3.33
C ARG A 112 -11.50 -10.90 4.05
N MET A 113 -10.51 -11.48 4.72
CA MET A 113 -10.68 -12.69 5.51
C MET A 113 -11.21 -12.29 6.88
N THR A 114 -12.49 -12.56 7.12
CA THR A 114 -13.13 -12.29 8.41
C THR A 114 -13.51 -13.58 9.08
N ARG A 115 -13.25 -13.68 10.40
CA ARG A 115 -13.77 -14.80 11.19
C ARG A 115 -15.29 -14.69 11.21
N LYS A 116 -15.98 -15.75 10.80
CA LYS A 116 -17.44 -15.85 10.93
C LYS A 116 -17.82 -15.71 12.41
N LYS A 117 -18.56 -14.67 12.75
CA LYS A 117 -18.92 -14.36 14.15
C LYS A 117 -20.15 -15.11 14.66
N ARG A 118 -21.00 -15.64 13.76
CA ARG A 118 -22.27 -16.30 14.11
C ARG A 118 -22.21 -17.80 13.80
N PRO A 119 -22.43 -18.68 14.79
CA PRO A 119 -22.72 -20.08 14.51
C PRO A 119 -24.03 -20.18 13.72
N LEU A 120 -24.18 -21.25 12.93
CA LEU A 120 -25.45 -21.54 12.26
C LEU A 120 -26.47 -21.86 13.36
N THR A 121 -27.46 -21.00 13.60
CA THR A 121 -28.56 -21.34 14.49
C THR A 121 -29.56 -22.23 13.75
N PRO A 122 -30.03 -23.33 14.36
CA PRO A 122 -31.11 -24.13 13.79
C PRO A 122 -32.33 -23.25 13.51
N ARG A 123 -33.03 -23.52 12.39
CA ARG A 123 -34.33 -22.88 12.14
C ARG A 123 -35.26 -23.19 13.32
N SER A 124 -35.90 -22.16 13.88
CA SER A 124 -36.95 -22.33 14.87
C SER A 124 -38.02 -23.27 14.31
N ARG A 125 -38.29 -24.36 15.01
CA ARG A 125 -39.41 -25.26 14.70
C ARG A 125 -40.69 -24.43 14.69
N THR A 126 -41.30 -24.26 13.53
CA THR A 126 -42.67 -23.77 13.42
C THR A 126 -43.55 -24.93 13.87
N ALA A 127 -43.92 -24.93 15.15
CA ALA A 127 -44.97 -25.83 15.62
C ALA A 127 -46.29 -25.40 14.96
N ARG A 128 -47.01 -26.37 14.41
CA ARG A 128 -48.34 -26.17 13.82
C ARG A 128 -49.30 -25.83 14.95
N THR A 129 -49.79 -24.59 14.99
CA THR A 129 -50.90 -24.18 15.85
C THR A 129 -52.16 -24.91 15.37
N SER A 130 -52.85 -25.59 16.31
CA SER A 130 -54.14 -26.25 16.09
C SER A 130 -55.25 -25.25 15.76
#